data_AF-A0A945Z8R0-F1
#
_entry.id   AF-A0A945Z8R0-F1
#
_cell.length_a   1.000
_cell.length_b   1.000
_cell.length_c   1.000
_cell.angle_alpha   90.00
_cell.angle_beta   90.00
_cell.angle_gamma   90.00
#
_symmetry.space_group_name_H-M   'P 1'
#
loop_
_entity.id
_entity.type
_entity.pdbx_description
1 polymer ?
#
loop_
_entity_poly.entity_id
_entity_poly.type
_entity_poly.pdbx_seq_one_letter_code
_entity_poly.pdbx_strand_id
1 'polypeptide(L)'
;MIAHWLHSNPIIDRMKLGFIGVDFFFVISGFLISLQLFQLNDSITQKHTSFWEAAKSFWIRRALRIFPLYYLVVILATLFNDNELRDALIYNLTYTSNFYFIKTQHWTSTFSHFWSLSVEEYFYLGWPLIALTLNKKTLMSVIALIAAIALIFRYI
;
A
#
# COMPACT_ATOMS: atom_id res chain seq x y z
N MET A 1 24.53 -9.60 -9.23
CA MET A 1 25.78 -9.37 -10.00
C MET A 1 25.95 -7.92 -10.49
N ILE A 2 24.88 -7.13 -10.68
CA ILE A 2 24.98 -5.70 -11.11
C ILE A 2 24.99 -4.71 -9.92
N ALA A 3 24.46 -5.08 -8.75
CA ALA A 3 24.33 -4.18 -7.59
C ALA A 3 25.66 -3.72 -6.96
N HIS A 4 26.75 -4.47 -7.12
CA HIS A 4 28.06 -4.12 -6.54
C HIS A 4 28.75 -2.93 -7.25
N TRP A 5 28.32 -2.56 -8.47
CA TRP A 5 28.87 -1.42 -9.24
C TRP A 5 28.20 -0.07 -8.95
N LEU A 6 27.12 -0.05 -8.16
CA LEU A 6 26.34 1.17 -7.88
C LEU A 6 26.72 1.86 -6.56
N HIS A 7 27.53 1.21 -5.71
CA HIS A 7 27.85 1.70 -4.36
C HIS A 7 28.89 2.84 -4.33
N SER A 8 29.40 3.26 -5.48
CA SER A 8 30.52 4.21 -5.58
C SER A 8 30.15 5.59 -6.13
N ASN A 9 28.86 5.86 -6.38
CA ASN A 9 28.41 7.16 -6.91
C ASN A 9 27.74 7.99 -5.80
N PRO A 10 28.41 9.01 -5.24
CA PRO A 10 27.85 9.89 -4.20
C PRO A 10 26.62 10.70 -4.66
N ILE A 11 26.34 10.71 -5.97
CA ILE A 11 25.14 11.29 -6.56
C ILE A 11 23.92 10.39 -6.33
N ILE A 12 24.09 9.06 -6.42
CA ILE A 12 23.01 8.08 -6.25
C ILE A 12 22.66 7.92 -4.78
N ASP A 13 23.64 8.01 -3.87
CA ASP A 13 23.40 7.98 -2.43
C ASP A 13 22.74 9.27 -1.90
N ARG A 14 22.99 10.41 -2.57
CA ARG A 14 22.32 11.69 -2.27
C ARG A 14 20.91 11.78 -2.84
N MET A 15 20.66 11.12 -3.96
CA MET A 15 19.31 10.93 -4.45
C MET A 15 18.66 9.87 -3.57
N LYS A 16 17.78 10.29 -2.65
CA LYS A 16 16.94 9.41 -1.81
C LYS A 16 15.99 8.52 -2.65
N LEU A 17 16.52 7.75 -3.59
CA LEU A 17 15.81 6.99 -4.63
C LEU A 17 14.84 5.97 -4.02
N GLY A 18 15.22 5.38 -2.87
CA GLY A 18 14.32 4.49 -2.13
C GLY A 18 13.03 5.18 -1.67
N PHE A 19 13.11 6.43 -1.18
CA PHE A 19 11.95 7.18 -0.72
C PHE A 19 11.08 7.67 -1.88
N ILE A 20 11.72 8.18 -2.94
CA ILE A 20 11.03 8.62 -4.15
C ILE A 20 10.26 7.47 -4.80
N GLY A 21 10.85 6.26 -4.84
CA GLY A 21 10.20 5.06 -5.36
C GLY A 21 8.92 4.69 -4.61
N VAL A 22 8.91 4.83 -3.28
CA VAL A 22 7.73 4.58 -2.44
C VAL A 22 6.63 5.60 -2.72
N ASP A 23 6.98 6.88 -2.89
CA ASP A 23 6.00 7.92 -3.24
C ASP A 23 5.34 7.62 -4.59
N PHE A 24 6.12 7.27 -5.61
CA PHE A 24 5.58 6.88 -6.92
C PHE A 24 4.71 5.62 -6.83
N PHE A 25 5.13 4.63 -6.05
CA PHE A 25 4.35 3.42 -5.82
C PHE A 25 2.96 3.76 -5.27
N PHE A 26 2.86 4.60 -4.23
CA PHE A 26 1.58 5.01 -3.67
C PHE A 26 0.71 5.79 -4.66
N VAL A 27 1.29 6.70 -5.44
CA VAL A 27 0.53 7.48 -6.44
C VAL A 27 -0.04 6.57 -7.52
N ILE A 28 0.78 5.66 -8.07
CA ILE A 28 0.37 4.74 -9.11
C ILE A 28 -0.68 3.75 -8.58
N SER A 29 -0.45 3.20 -7.39
CA SER A 29 -1.43 2.35 -6.71
C SER A 29 -2.74 3.10 -6.53
N GLY A 30 -2.76 4.26 -5.85
CA GLY A 30 -3.96 5.06 -5.65
C GLY A 30 -4.76 5.34 -6.94
N PHE A 31 -4.06 5.68 -8.02
CA PHE A 31 -4.66 5.89 -9.33
C PHE A 31 -5.31 4.61 -9.91
N LEU A 32 -4.56 3.50 -9.97
CA LEU A 32 -5.03 2.23 -10.53
C LEU A 32 -6.24 1.68 -9.74
N ILE A 33 -6.20 1.85 -8.42
CA ILE A 33 -7.27 1.43 -7.52
C ILE A 33 -8.54 2.21 -7.78
N SER A 34 -8.41 3.54 -7.81
CA SER A 34 -9.54 4.42 -8.04
C SER A 34 -10.15 4.16 -9.42
N LEU A 35 -9.33 3.95 -10.45
CA LEU A 35 -9.80 3.62 -11.80
C LEU A 35 -10.64 2.34 -11.82
N GLN A 36 -10.19 1.26 -11.17
CA GLN A 36 -10.94 0.00 -11.06
C GLN A 36 -12.27 0.21 -10.32
N LEU A 37 -12.27 1.01 -9.25
CA LEU A 37 -13.48 1.29 -8.47
C LEU A 37 -14.47 2.16 -9.24
N PHE A 38 -14.02 3.12 -10.06
CA PHE A 38 -14.89 3.89 -10.94
C PHE A 38 -15.61 3.00 -11.96
N GLN A 39 -14.91 2.03 -12.56
CA GLN A 39 -15.51 1.06 -13.47
C GLN A 39 -16.58 0.18 -12.77
N LEU A 40 -16.30 -0.22 -11.52
CA LEU A 40 -17.26 -0.98 -10.71
C LEU A 40 -18.47 -0.13 -10.29
N ASN A 41 -18.26 1.15 -9.94
CA ASN A 41 -19.34 2.08 -9.60
C ASN A 41 -20.27 2.32 -10.81
N ASP A 42 -19.72 2.44 -12.01
CA ASP A 42 -20.52 2.53 -13.23
C ASP A 42 -21.37 1.26 -13.46
N SER A 43 -20.82 0.08 -13.15
CA SER A 43 -21.54 -1.20 -13.23
C SER A 43 -22.67 -1.32 -12.18
N ILE A 44 -22.47 -0.78 -10.97
CA ILE A 44 -23.51 -0.70 -9.93
C ILE A 44 -24.61 0.28 -10.35
N THR A 45 -24.24 1.44 -10.87
CA THR A 45 -25.18 2.50 -11.31
C THR A 45 -26.09 1.99 -12.43
N GLN A 46 -25.56 1.15 -13.33
CA GLN A 46 -26.33 0.48 -14.38
C GLN A 46 -27.14 -0.75 -13.88
N LYS A 47 -27.17 -1.00 -12.57
CA LYS A 47 -27.84 -2.13 -11.90
C LYS A 47 -27.37 -3.52 -12.35
N HIS A 48 -26.17 -3.64 -12.88
CA HIS A 48 -25.60 -4.94 -13.27
C HIS A 48 -25.09 -5.75 -12.07
N THR A 49 -24.73 -5.09 -10.97
CA THR A 49 -24.15 -5.73 -9.78
C THR A 49 -24.54 -4.98 -8.50
N SER A 50 -24.64 -5.70 -7.38
CA SER A 50 -24.85 -5.09 -6.07
C SER A 50 -23.55 -4.47 -5.53
N PHE A 51 -23.67 -3.45 -4.68
CA PHE A 51 -22.53 -2.83 -3.97
C PHE A 51 -21.62 -3.87 -3.30
N TRP A 52 -22.23 -4.80 -2.55
CA TRP A 52 -21.48 -5.82 -1.80
C TRP A 52 -20.78 -6.82 -2.71
N GLU A 53 -21.37 -7.14 -3.86
CA GLU A 53 -20.76 -8.04 -4.84
C GLU A 53 -19.55 -7.38 -5.49
N ALA A 54 -19.68 -6.12 -5.90
CA ALA A 54 -18.58 -5.34 -6.45
C ALA A 54 -17.42 -5.18 -5.46
N ALA A 55 -17.72 -4.84 -4.20
CA ALA A 55 -16.73 -4.70 -3.14
C ALA A 55 -16.03 -6.02 -2.81
N LYS A 56 -16.78 -7.12 -2.64
CA LYS A 56 -16.20 -8.46 -2.41
C LYS A 56 -15.33 -8.91 -3.58
N SER A 57 -15.82 -8.73 -4.80
CA SER A 57 -15.10 -9.09 -6.02
C SER A 57 -13.77 -8.33 -6.13
N PHE A 58 -13.76 -7.05 -5.74
CA PHE A 58 -12.56 -6.23 -5.66
C PHE A 58 -11.58 -6.75 -4.60
N TRP A 59 -12.05 -7.02 -3.36
CA TRP A 59 -11.19 -7.50 -2.28
C TRP A 59 -10.58 -8.88 -2.58
N ILE A 60 -11.38 -9.82 -3.07
CA ILE A 60 -10.93 -11.19 -3.37
C ILE A 60 -9.85 -11.20 -4.44
N ARG A 61 -10.05 -10.48 -5.56
CA ARG A 61 -9.06 -10.43 -6.65
C ARG A 61 -7.70 -9.93 -6.19
N ARG A 62 -7.69 -9.01 -5.22
CA ARG A 62 -6.47 -8.38 -4.71
C ARG A 62 -5.79 -9.23 -3.65
N ALA A 63 -6.56 -9.76 -2.70
CA ALA A 63 -6.07 -10.69 -1.70
C ALA A 63 -5.39 -11.88 -2.39
N LEU A 64 -6.01 -12.49 -3.41
CA LEU A 64 -5.42 -13.61 -4.15
C LEU A 64 -4.18 -13.25 -4.97
N ARG A 65 -3.95 -11.97 -5.30
CA ARG A 65 -2.75 -11.54 -6.03
C ARG A 65 -1.60 -11.22 -5.08
N ILE A 66 -1.89 -10.58 -3.94
CA ILE A 66 -0.86 -10.01 -3.06
C ILE A 66 -0.49 -10.98 -1.94
N PHE A 67 -1.48 -11.61 -1.30
CA PHE A 67 -1.24 -12.44 -0.12
C PHE A 67 -0.38 -13.67 -0.42
N PRO A 68 -0.56 -14.43 -1.51
CA PRO A 68 0.24 -15.63 -1.73
C PRO A 68 1.74 -15.32 -1.83
N LEU A 69 2.10 -14.24 -2.54
CA LEU A 69 3.49 -13.83 -2.68
C LEU A 69 4.02 -13.26 -1.37
N TYR A 70 3.22 -12.47 -0.65
CA TYR A 70 3.62 -11.91 0.63
C TYR A 70 3.93 -12.99 1.67
N TYR A 71 2.99 -13.90 1.91
CA TYR A 71 3.19 -14.98 2.87
C TYR A 71 4.32 -15.92 2.46
N LEU A 72 4.51 -16.16 1.16
CA LEU A 72 5.65 -16.92 0.68
C LEU A 72 6.98 -16.25 1.06
N VAL A 73 7.11 -14.93 0.85
CA VAL A 73 8.33 -14.19 1.23
C VAL A 73 8.53 -14.21 2.73
N VAL A 74 7.48 -14.01 3.53
CA VAL A 74 7.56 -14.07 5.00
C VAL A 74 8.02 -15.46 5.45
N ILE A 75 7.43 -16.53 4.92
CA ILE A 75 7.82 -17.91 5.27
C ILE A 75 9.28 -18.17 4.88
N LEU A 76 9.69 -17.82 3.66
CA LEU A 76 11.08 -18.02 3.23
C LEU A 76 12.05 -17.23 4.12
N ALA A 77 11.76 -15.96 4.41
CA ALA A 77 12.59 -15.14 5.27
C ALA A 77 12.74 -15.74 6.69
N THR A 78 11.69 -16.38 7.21
CA THR A 78 11.78 -17.09 8.51
C THR A 78 12.65 -18.33 8.47
N LEU A 79 12.63 -19.08 7.35
CA LEU A 79 13.43 -20.28 7.19
C LEU A 79 14.93 -19.97 7.05
N PHE A 80 15.29 -18.82 6.49
CA PHE A 80 16.68 -18.36 6.39
C PHE A 80 17.23 -17.68 7.66
N ASN A 81 16.46 -17.74 8.76
CA ASN A 81 16.85 -17.34 10.11
C ASN A 81 17.36 -15.89 10.23
N ASP A 82 16.64 -14.95 9.62
CA ASP A 82 16.87 -13.54 9.85
C ASP A 82 16.32 -13.14 11.23
N ASN A 83 17.24 -12.90 12.19
CA ASN A 83 16.90 -12.57 13.58
C ASN A 83 16.04 -11.29 13.66
N GLU A 84 16.24 -10.32 12.76
CA GLU A 84 15.46 -9.07 12.75
C GLU A 84 14.01 -9.31 12.34
N LEU A 85 13.77 -10.24 11.41
CA LEU A 85 12.43 -10.58 10.95
C LEU A 85 11.65 -11.38 12.01
N ARG A 86 12.34 -12.17 12.85
CA ARG A 86 11.71 -12.97 13.89
C ARG A 86 11.05 -12.11 14.98
N ASP A 87 11.69 -10.99 15.33
CA ASP A 87 11.15 -10.02 16.30
C ASP A 87 9.97 -9.23 15.73
N ALA A 88 9.97 -8.97 14.42
CA ALA A 88 8.88 -8.30 13.71
C ALA A 88 7.82 -9.29 13.14
N LEU A 89 7.98 -10.59 13.35
CA LEU A 89 7.23 -11.65 12.66
C LEU A 89 5.73 -11.55 12.85
N ILE A 90 5.29 -11.36 14.10
CA ILE A 90 3.87 -11.23 14.44
C ILE A 90 3.28 -9.99 13.76
N TYR A 91 4.04 -8.91 13.68
CA TYR A 91 3.61 -7.67 13.05
C TYR A 91 3.53 -7.81 11.52
N ASN A 92 4.46 -8.53 10.91
CA ASN A 92 4.42 -8.82 9.48
C ASN A 92 3.26 -9.77 9.14
N LEU A 93 3.07 -10.85 9.90
CA LEU A 93 1.96 -11.78 9.68
C LEU A 93 0.58 -11.14 9.83
N THR A 94 0.45 -10.15 10.70
CA THR A 94 -0.82 -9.42 10.90
C THR A 94 -0.95 -8.16 10.06
N TYR A 95 0.01 -7.88 9.16
CA TYR A 95 0.08 -6.64 8.38
C TYR A 95 0.04 -5.35 9.23
N THR A 96 0.60 -5.45 10.43
CA THR A 96 0.73 -4.35 11.40
C THR A 96 2.15 -3.85 11.53
N SER A 97 2.99 -4.04 10.51
CA SER A 97 4.39 -3.57 10.47
C SER A 97 4.52 -2.06 10.75
N ASN A 98 3.46 -1.28 10.46
CA ASN A 98 3.31 0.12 10.84
C ASN A 98 3.47 0.37 12.35
N PHE A 99 2.83 -0.45 13.19
CA PHE A 99 2.89 -0.31 14.65
C PHE A 99 4.24 -0.74 15.21
N TYR A 100 4.87 -1.74 14.59
CA TYR A 100 6.23 -2.13 14.93
C TYR A 100 7.18 -0.95 14.74
N PHE A 101 7.10 -0.28 13.59
CA PHE A 101 7.92 0.89 13.29
C PHE A 101 7.70 2.03 14.29
N ILE A 102 6.45 2.36 14.61
CA ILE A 102 6.11 3.40 15.60
C ILE A 102 6.71 3.07 16.98
N LYS A 103 6.70 1.79 17.37
CA LYS A 103 7.18 1.34 18.68
C LYS A 103 8.71 1.32 18.79
N THR A 104 9.41 0.86 17.76
CA THR A 104 10.86 0.66 17.81
C THR A 104 11.65 1.85 17.26
N GLN A 105 11.00 2.74 16.50
CA GLN A 105 11.63 3.85 15.77
C GLN A 105 12.82 3.41 14.90
N HIS A 106 12.85 2.11 14.54
CA HIS A 106 13.92 1.49 13.78
C HIS A 106 13.39 1.05 12.42
N TRP A 107 14.04 1.53 11.35
CA TRP A 107 13.83 1.03 10.01
C TRP A 107 14.68 -0.23 9.82
N THR A 108 14.07 -1.41 9.84
CA THR A 108 14.77 -2.66 9.48
C THR A 108 15.13 -2.61 8.01
N SER A 109 16.42 -2.67 7.65
CA SER A 109 16.85 -2.37 6.27
C SER A 109 16.26 -3.36 5.24
N THR A 110 16.15 -4.64 5.61
CA THR A 110 15.73 -5.72 4.70
C THR A 110 14.22 -5.77 4.45
N PHE A 111 13.40 -5.34 5.42
CA PHE A 111 11.93 -5.50 5.37
C PHE A 111 11.14 -4.20 5.62
N SER A 112 11.82 -3.06 5.59
CA SER A 112 11.19 -1.73 5.70
C SER A 112 10.05 -1.52 4.70
N HIS A 113 10.12 -2.14 3.51
CA HIS A 113 9.10 -2.06 2.48
C HIS A 113 7.75 -2.72 2.86
N PHE A 114 7.70 -3.58 3.89
CA PHE A 114 6.42 -4.13 4.38
C PHE A 114 5.55 -3.08 5.08
N TRP A 115 6.16 -1.99 5.56
CA TRP A 115 5.43 -0.83 6.04
C TRP A 115 4.53 -0.25 4.94
N SER A 116 5.08 0.02 3.74
CA SER A 116 4.29 0.60 2.64
C SER A 116 3.20 -0.34 2.16
N LEU A 117 3.44 -1.65 2.17
CA LEU A 117 2.43 -2.64 1.84
C LEU A 117 1.29 -2.63 2.87
N SER A 118 1.61 -2.59 4.17
CA SER A 118 0.62 -2.52 5.25
C SER A 118 -0.28 -1.29 5.15
N VAL A 119 0.31 -0.12 4.81
CA VAL A 119 -0.47 1.11 4.55
C VAL A 119 -1.41 0.93 3.35
N GLU A 120 -0.92 0.29 2.29
CA GLU A 120 -1.72 0.03 1.09
C GLU A 120 -2.92 -0.89 1.37
N GLU A 121 -2.78 -1.86 2.26
CA GLU A 121 -3.88 -2.74 2.65
C GLU A 121 -5.01 -2.02 3.39
N TYR A 122 -4.66 -1.10 4.30
CA TYR A 122 -5.66 -0.25 4.94
C TYR A 122 -6.43 0.59 3.92
N PHE A 123 -5.73 1.08 2.89
CA PHE A 123 -6.36 1.77 1.77
C PHE A 123 -7.26 0.84 0.95
N TYR A 124 -6.87 -0.42 0.72
CA TYR A 124 -7.71 -1.41 0.02
C TYR A 124 -8.99 -1.78 0.77
N LEU A 125 -8.97 -1.75 2.10
CA LEU A 125 -10.16 -2.02 2.91
C LEU A 125 -11.09 -0.80 2.95
N GLY A 126 -10.54 0.40 3.19
CA GLY A 126 -11.35 1.61 3.36
C GLY A 126 -11.81 2.28 2.06
N TRP A 127 -10.94 2.39 1.06
CA TRP A 127 -11.21 3.17 -0.14
C TRP A 127 -12.40 2.67 -0.98
N PRO A 128 -12.62 1.36 -1.18
CA PRO A 128 -13.79 0.86 -1.89
C PRO A 128 -15.11 1.26 -1.24
N LEU A 129 -15.15 1.30 0.09
CA LEU A 129 -16.35 1.70 0.83
C LEU A 129 -16.72 3.16 0.52
N ILE A 130 -15.73 4.04 0.42
CA ILE A 130 -15.94 5.46 0.08
C ILE A 130 -16.27 5.61 -1.41
N ALA A 131 -15.46 5.01 -2.29
CA ALA A 131 -15.56 5.21 -3.73
C ALA A 131 -16.80 4.57 -4.38
N LEU A 132 -17.32 3.47 -3.81
CA LEU A 132 -18.51 2.78 -4.32
C LEU A 132 -19.81 3.31 -3.71
N THR A 133 -19.78 4.03 -2.57
CA THR A 133 -20.99 4.63 -1.96
C THR A 133 -21.25 6.04 -2.45
N LEU A 134 -20.20 6.83 -2.68
CA LEU A 134 -20.33 8.23 -3.07
C LEU A 134 -20.57 8.35 -4.58
N ASN A 135 -21.34 9.38 -4.94
CA ASN A 135 -21.45 9.78 -6.34
C ASN A 135 -20.14 10.44 -6.82
N LYS A 136 -19.92 10.49 -8.15
CA LYS A 136 -18.68 10.99 -8.74
C LYS A 136 -18.32 12.42 -8.28
N LYS A 137 -19.31 13.30 -8.13
CA LYS A 137 -19.09 14.70 -7.71
C LYS A 137 -18.58 14.79 -6.27
N THR A 138 -19.28 14.12 -5.34
CA THR A 138 -18.90 14.08 -3.93
C THR A 138 -17.56 13.37 -3.74
N LEU A 139 -17.29 12.29 -4.48
CA LEU A 139 -16.01 11.60 -4.43
C LEU A 139 -14.85 12.52 -4.86
N MET A 140 -15.02 13.31 -5.92
CA MET A 140 -14.03 14.29 -6.35
C MET A 140 -13.80 15.38 -5.29
N SER A 141 -14.85 15.86 -4.62
CA SER A 141 -14.72 16.79 -3.50
C SER A 141 -13.98 16.17 -2.31
N VAL A 142 -14.24 14.90 -1.98
CA VAL A 142 -13.53 14.18 -0.92
C VAL A 142 -12.05 14.02 -1.27
N ILE A 143 -11.71 13.64 -2.51
CA ILE A 143 -10.33 13.54 -2.98
C ILE A 143 -9.63 14.90 -2.87
N ALA A 144 -10.27 15.98 -3.33
CA ALA A 144 -9.72 17.33 -3.26
C ALA A 144 -9.50 17.78 -1.80
N LEU A 145 -10.43 17.46 -0.90
CA LEU A 145 -10.30 17.75 0.52
C LEU A 145 -9.14 16.98 1.14
N ILE A 146 -9.02 15.67 0.87
CA ILE A 146 -7.90 14.85 1.36
C ILE A 146 -6.56 15.40 0.84
N ALA A 147 -6.49 15.80 -0.43
CA ALA A 147 -5.29 16.40 -1.02
C ALA A 147 -4.94 17.74 -0.36
N ALA A 148 -5.94 18.60 -0.11
CA ALA A 148 -5.73 19.87 0.59
C ALA A 148 -5.24 19.66 2.03
N ILE A 149 -5.85 18.73 2.77
CA ILE A 149 -5.42 18.35 4.12
C ILE A 149 -3.98 17.83 4.09
N ALA A 150 -3.64 16.94 3.16
CA ALA A 150 -2.29 16.40 3.03
C ALA A 150 -1.25 17.50 2.74
N LEU A 151 -1.59 18.51 1.93
CA LEU A 151 -0.74 19.67 1.72
C LEU A 151 -0.57 20.49 2.99
N ILE A 152 -1.64 20.75 3.75
CA ILE A 152 -1.56 21.50 5.02
C ILE A 152 -0.64 20.79 6.02
N PHE A 153 -0.84 19.47 6.20
CA PHE A 153 0.01 18.66 7.09
C PHE A 153 1.48 18.59 6.66
N ARG A 154 1.79 18.83 5.38
CA ARG A 154 3.18 18.90 4.91
C ARG A 154 3.90 20.18 5.37
N TYR A 155 3.15 21.25 5.65
CA TYR A 155 3.70 22.55 6.04
C TYR A 155 3.64 22.83 7.55
N ILE A 156 3.03 21.93 8.33
CA ILE A 156 3.01 21.95 9.80
C ILE A 156 4.12 21.04 10.32
#